data_AF-A0A6P6YAP1-F1
#
_entry.id   AF-A0A6P6YAP1-F1
#
_cell.length_a   1.000
_cell.length_b   1.000
_cell.length_c   1.000
_cell.angle_alpha   90.00
_cell.angle_beta   90.00
_cell.angle_gamma   90.00
#
_symmetry.space_group_name_H-M   'P 1'
#
loop_
_entity.id
_entity.type
_entity.pdbx_description
1 polymer ?
#
loop_
_entity_poly.entity_id
_entity_poly.type
_entity_poly.pdbx_seq_one_letter_code
_entity_poly.pdbx_strand_id
1 'polypeptide(L)'
;MTKLNLAGQQFRVGFNVGVPFLRMSGWNETNHSYKNIDGIDSWILRILMEYYNITFQLNNCYGQYGIKNENGTSWTGLIGKIVRNEIDIGIGGVMLSQERYDSINFLHSYWITHYTFATTKSTYDTNLFKFLQPFQMEIWYCLIILLLSTWIIDQIFKYFIRSNSNLIIITLMLLIQRPYRKRNLNSSDKLWIFIFSIISLIIVNHYSGNLGSMLTIRDMIEINSIDQLADECQQRKIIPLVLKNSIGMKFLQQISHTDNHLNKIRNSLQSINNYKEGMDLITTNNKQKRLALIGDRERLLFGQLRFGYYLPPEQEQTFFFSSYFSMAIRLKFEYRKQFDIV
;
A
#
# COMPACT_ATOMS: atom_id res chain seq x y z
N MET A 1 3.65 -34.76 -31.50
CA MET A 1 4.20 -35.42 -30.29
C MET A 1 3.06 -36.14 -29.61
N THR A 2 3.21 -37.42 -29.28
CA THR A 2 2.22 -38.19 -28.52
C THR A 2 2.08 -37.60 -27.12
N LYS A 3 0.84 -37.32 -26.69
CA LYS A 3 0.53 -36.79 -25.37
C LYS A 3 1.08 -37.77 -24.31
N LEU A 4 1.96 -37.28 -23.44
CA LEU A 4 2.48 -38.06 -22.32
C LEU A 4 1.29 -38.47 -21.43
N ASN A 5 1.18 -39.76 -21.11
CA ASN A 5 0.17 -40.28 -20.22
C ASN A 5 0.89 -40.93 -19.03
N LEU A 6 0.63 -40.41 -17.83
CA LEU A 6 1.26 -40.83 -16.58
C LEU A 6 0.23 -41.53 -15.67
N ALA A 7 -0.74 -42.22 -16.29
CA ALA A 7 -1.75 -43.00 -15.58
C ALA A 7 -1.11 -43.97 -14.58
N GLY A 8 -1.60 -43.95 -13.35
CA GLY A 8 -1.10 -44.78 -12.24
C GLY A 8 0.11 -44.19 -11.50
N GLN A 9 0.67 -43.06 -11.95
CA GLN A 9 1.70 -42.36 -11.21
C GLN A 9 1.09 -41.46 -10.12
N GLN A 10 1.69 -41.54 -8.92
CA GLN A 10 1.31 -40.72 -7.78
C GLN A 10 2.48 -39.84 -7.36
N PHE A 11 2.25 -38.53 -7.26
CA PHE A 11 3.27 -37.58 -6.76
C PHE A 11 2.89 -37.06 -5.38
N ARG A 12 3.90 -36.89 -4.51
CA ARG A 12 3.72 -36.32 -3.17
C ARG A 12 3.81 -34.81 -3.25
N VAL A 13 2.74 -34.12 -2.89
CA VAL A 13 2.59 -32.67 -3.01
C VAL A 13 2.57 -32.05 -1.62
N GLY A 14 3.63 -31.33 -1.26
CA GLY A 14 3.65 -30.51 -0.06
C GLY A 14 2.88 -29.21 -0.26
N PHE A 15 2.05 -28.83 0.69
CA PHE A 15 1.28 -27.59 0.58
C PHE A 15 1.33 -26.72 1.84
N ASN A 16 1.20 -25.42 1.63
CA ASN A 16 0.90 -24.43 2.68
C ASN A 16 -0.39 -23.69 2.33
N VAL A 17 -1.32 -23.61 3.27
CA VAL A 17 -2.56 -22.87 3.07
C VAL A 17 -2.29 -21.37 3.15
N GLY A 18 -2.71 -20.62 2.14
CA GLY A 18 -2.58 -19.18 2.11
C GLY A 18 -3.20 -18.59 0.86
N VAL A 19 -4.34 -17.90 1.03
CA VAL A 19 -5.05 -17.20 -0.03
C VAL A 19 -4.18 -16.09 -0.66
N PRO A 20 -4.32 -15.81 -1.98
CA PRO A 20 -5.26 -16.43 -2.93
C PRO A 20 -4.75 -17.74 -3.58
N PHE A 21 -3.50 -18.14 -3.33
CA PHE A 21 -2.87 -19.28 -4.03
C PHE A 21 -3.45 -20.63 -3.65
N LEU A 22 -3.74 -20.85 -2.36
CA LEU A 22 -4.33 -22.11 -1.91
C LEU A 22 -5.22 -21.91 -0.69
N ARG A 23 -6.43 -22.45 -0.78
CA ARG A 23 -7.43 -22.54 0.28
C ARG A 23 -7.87 -24.00 0.39
N MET A 24 -7.74 -24.56 1.58
CA MET A 24 -8.19 -25.93 1.86
C MET A 24 -9.13 -25.90 3.07
N SER A 25 -10.25 -26.62 2.97
CA SER A 25 -11.21 -26.71 4.07
C SER A 25 -12.00 -28.02 4.04
N GLY A 26 -12.57 -28.38 5.19
CA GLY A 26 -13.33 -29.63 5.37
C GLY A 26 -12.44 -30.86 5.30
N TRP A 27 -11.44 -30.95 6.18
CA TRP A 27 -10.64 -32.16 6.34
C TRP A 27 -11.53 -33.32 6.79
N ASN A 28 -11.44 -34.45 6.10
CA ASN A 28 -12.14 -35.68 6.44
C ASN A 28 -11.14 -36.74 6.92
N GLU A 29 -11.27 -37.14 8.18
CA GLU A 29 -10.36 -38.10 8.83
C GLU A 29 -10.45 -39.51 8.24
N THR A 30 -11.62 -39.92 7.75
CA THR A 30 -11.80 -41.27 7.19
C THR A 30 -11.08 -41.43 5.86
N ASN A 31 -11.26 -40.47 4.97
CA ASN A 31 -10.72 -40.50 3.60
C ASN A 31 -9.40 -39.74 3.46
N HIS A 32 -8.82 -39.22 4.54
CA HIS A 32 -7.59 -38.42 4.56
C HIS A 32 -7.53 -37.38 3.43
N SER A 33 -8.65 -36.70 3.19
CA SER A 33 -8.83 -35.80 2.05
C SER A 33 -9.58 -34.53 2.44
N TYR A 34 -9.36 -33.47 1.68
CA TYR A 34 -10.02 -32.18 1.87
C TYR A 34 -11.25 -32.10 0.97
N LYS A 35 -12.38 -31.68 1.54
CA LYS A 35 -13.65 -31.50 0.81
C LYS A 35 -13.57 -30.36 -0.22
N ASN A 36 -12.97 -29.24 0.16
CA ASN A 36 -12.83 -28.08 -0.72
C ASN A 36 -11.34 -27.71 -0.86
N ILE A 37 -10.87 -27.67 -2.10
CA ILE A 37 -9.50 -27.28 -2.47
C ILE A 37 -9.59 -26.23 -3.58
N ASP A 38 -9.44 -24.97 -3.20
CA ASP A 38 -9.57 -23.81 -4.08
C ASP A 38 -8.27 -23.00 -4.11
N GLY A 39 -8.14 -22.11 -5.10
CA GLY A 39 -6.99 -21.23 -5.28
C GLY A 39 -6.22 -21.51 -6.55
N ILE A 40 -5.33 -20.59 -6.92
CA ILE A 40 -4.59 -20.64 -8.19
C ILE A 40 -3.84 -21.99 -8.34
N ASP A 41 -3.16 -22.43 -7.28
CA ASP A 41 -2.35 -23.64 -7.33
C ASP A 41 -3.21 -24.91 -7.43
N SER A 42 -4.41 -24.91 -6.84
CA SER A 42 -5.32 -26.06 -6.94
C SER A 42 -5.89 -26.20 -8.35
N TRP A 43 -6.16 -25.07 -9.02
CA TRP A 43 -6.56 -25.05 -10.42
C TRP A 43 -5.47 -25.63 -11.33
N ILE A 44 -4.22 -25.19 -11.15
CA ILE A 44 -3.08 -25.70 -11.94
C ILE A 44 -2.89 -27.20 -11.70
N LEU A 45 -2.96 -27.66 -10.44
CA LEU A 45 -2.85 -29.08 -10.14
C LEU A 45 -3.97 -29.90 -10.80
N ARG A 46 -5.22 -29.43 -10.78
CA ARG A 46 -6.33 -30.10 -11.45
C ARG A 46 -6.09 -30.21 -12.96
N ILE A 47 -5.58 -29.16 -13.59
CA ILE A 47 -5.21 -29.18 -15.02
C ILE A 47 -4.14 -30.24 -15.28
N LEU A 48 -3.10 -30.31 -14.44
CA LEU A 48 -2.05 -31.33 -14.57
C LEU A 48 -2.59 -32.75 -14.37
N MET A 49 -3.51 -32.95 -13.41
CA MET A 49 -4.18 -34.23 -13.18
C MET A 49 -4.97 -34.69 -14.41
N GLU A 50 -5.82 -33.82 -14.95
CA GLU A 50 -6.66 -34.12 -16.12
C GLU A 50 -5.84 -34.27 -17.39
N TYR A 51 -4.78 -33.48 -17.54
CA TYR A 51 -3.94 -33.54 -18.73
C TYR A 51 -3.09 -34.81 -18.75
N TYR A 52 -2.44 -35.17 -17.65
CA TYR A 52 -1.50 -36.32 -17.61
C TYR A 52 -2.07 -37.60 -16.99
N ASN A 53 -3.33 -37.61 -16.54
CA ASN A 53 -3.96 -38.69 -15.77
C ASN A 53 -3.17 -39.08 -14.49
N ILE A 54 -2.62 -38.09 -13.79
CA ILE A 54 -1.82 -38.28 -12.57
C ILE A 54 -2.66 -38.12 -11.30
N THR A 55 -2.19 -38.71 -10.21
CA THR A 55 -2.78 -38.54 -8.88
C THR A 55 -1.80 -37.84 -7.94
N PHE A 56 -2.35 -37.09 -6.98
CA PHE A 56 -1.55 -36.36 -6.00
C PHE A 56 -1.87 -36.80 -4.58
N GLN A 57 -0.82 -37.00 -3.78
CA GLN A 57 -0.92 -37.20 -2.34
C GLN A 57 -0.54 -35.90 -1.63
N LEU A 58 -1.46 -35.33 -0.87
CA LEU A 58 -1.30 -34.00 -0.27
C LEU A 58 -0.66 -34.11 1.13
N ASN A 59 0.44 -33.38 1.34
CA ASN A 59 1.21 -33.37 2.57
C ASN A 59 1.26 -31.96 3.16
N ASN A 60 0.67 -31.76 4.34
CA ASN A 60 0.66 -30.45 4.99
C ASN A 60 2.07 -30.05 5.47
N CYS A 61 2.48 -28.81 5.18
CA CYS A 61 3.75 -28.22 5.60
C CYS A 61 3.59 -27.16 6.72
N TYR A 62 2.39 -27.09 7.32
CA TYR A 62 2.05 -26.30 8.51
C TYR A 62 2.38 -24.81 8.41
N GLY A 63 2.26 -24.23 7.21
CA GLY A 63 2.47 -22.81 6.96
C GLY A 63 3.94 -22.39 6.88
N GLN A 64 4.89 -23.32 7.03
CA GLN A 64 6.31 -23.02 6.95
C GLN A 64 6.81 -23.24 5.52
N TYR A 65 7.15 -22.17 4.80
CA TYR A 65 7.72 -22.30 3.46
C TYR A 65 9.14 -22.84 3.49
N GLY A 66 9.93 -22.41 4.47
CA GLY A 66 11.30 -22.89 4.66
C GLY A 66 12.34 -21.79 4.51
N ILE A 67 13.24 -21.78 5.48
CA ILE A 67 14.46 -20.97 5.53
C ILE A 67 15.65 -21.91 5.71
N LYS A 68 16.76 -21.51 5.10
CA LYS A 68 18.06 -22.15 5.26
C LYS A 68 18.63 -21.84 6.65
N ASN A 69 19.01 -22.88 7.40
CA ASN A 69 19.61 -22.73 8.72
C ASN A 69 20.94 -21.96 8.65
N GLU A 70 21.38 -21.39 9.78
CA GLU A 70 22.60 -20.58 9.87
C GLU A 70 23.85 -21.32 9.37
N ASN A 71 23.91 -22.64 9.58
CA ASN A 71 25.01 -23.49 9.12
C ASN A 71 24.99 -23.71 7.59
N GLY A 72 23.98 -23.23 6.86
CA GLY A 72 23.89 -23.30 5.41
C GLY A 72 23.59 -24.69 4.82
N THR A 73 23.49 -25.73 5.65
CA THR A 73 23.40 -27.13 5.18
C THR A 73 21.98 -27.68 5.08
N SER A 74 21.02 -27.10 5.80
CA SER A 74 19.68 -27.67 5.94
C SER A 74 18.59 -26.63 5.83
N TRP A 75 17.45 -27.08 5.31
CA TRP A 75 16.24 -26.28 5.11
C TRP A 75 15.12 -26.75 6.03
N THR A 76 14.37 -25.79 6.56
CA THR A 76 13.12 -26.03 7.30
C THR A 76 11.91 -26.03 6.37
N GLY A 77 10.73 -26.36 6.89
CA GLY A 77 9.46 -26.22 6.18
C GLY A 77 9.36 -26.98 4.85
N LEU A 78 8.52 -26.46 3.95
CA LEU A 78 8.22 -27.03 2.63
C LEU A 78 9.48 -27.25 1.78
N ILE A 79 10.38 -26.27 1.69
CA ILE A 79 11.66 -26.43 0.96
C ILE A 79 12.49 -27.58 1.57
N GLY A 80 12.57 -27.67 2.89
CA GLY A 80 13.28 -28.75 3.58
C GLY A 80 12.75 -30.14 3.23
N LYS A 81 11.43 -30.29 3.16
CA LYS A 81 10.80 -31.56 2.77
C LYS A 81 11.12 -31.94 1.31
N ILE A 82 11.19 -30.97 0.39
CA ILE A 82 11.60 -31.22 -1.01
C ILE A 82 13.07 -31.67 -1.06
N VAL A 83 13.96 -30.97 -0.36
CA VAL A 83 15.41 -31.30 -0.34
C VAL A 83 15.64 -32.71 0.21
N ARG A 84 14.86 -33.14 1.22
CA ARG A 84 14.92 -34.49 1.79
C ARG A 84 14.16 -35.55 0.98
N ASN A 85 13.63 -35.21 -0.19
CA ASN A 85 12.81 -36.09 -1.04
C ASN A 85 11.59 -36.68 -0.31
N GLU A 86 11.04 -36.00 0.71
CA GLU A 86 9.79 -36.39 1.38
C GLU A 86 8.56 -36.03 0.54
N ILE A 87 8.70 -35.00 -0.30
CA ILE A 87 7.69 -34.52 -1.26
C ILE A 87 8.37 -34.24 -2.61
N ASP A 88 7.61 -34.38 -3.68
CA ASP A 88 8.10 -34.21 -5.06
C ASP A 88 7.80 -32.80 -5.60
N ILE A 89 6.64 -32.24 -5.21
CA ILE A 89 6.15 -30.92 -5.64
C ILE A 89 5.72 -30.11 -4.41
N GLY A 90 5.98 -28.81 -4.42
CA GLY A 90 5.60 -27.86 -3.39
C GLY A 90 4.69 -26.77 -3.94
N ILE A 91 3.52 -26.61 -3.33
CA ILE A 91 2.49 -25.62 -3.69
C ILE A 91 2.10 -24.75 -2.49
N GLY A 92 1.24 -23.76 -2.74
CA GLY A 92 0.73 -22.81 -1.77
C GLY A 92 1.30 -21.41 -1.95
N GLY A 93 1.59 -21.00 -3.19
CA GLY A 93 2.25 -19.73 -3.49
C GLY A 93 3.70 -19.74 -3.00
N VAL A 94 4.54 -20.59 -3.61
CA VAL A 94 5.97 -20.63 -3.28
C VAL A 94 6.69 -19.57 -4.11
N MET A 95 7.25 -18.57 -3.44
CA MET A 95 8.07 -17.56 -4.10
C MET A 95 9.44 -18.14 -4.47
N LEU A 96 9.84 -17.90 -5.72
CA LEU A 96 11.16 -18.19 -6.25
C LEU A 96 12.18 -17.23 -5.63
N SER A 97 13.29 -17.79 -5.16
CA SER A 97 14.46 -17.01 -4.75
C SER A 97 15.72 -17.74 -5.19
N GLN A 98 16.80 -16.99 -5.43
CA GLN A 98 18.07 -17.56 -5.87
C GLN A 98 18.57 -18.63 -4.89
N GLU A 99 18.53 -18.34 -3.60
CA GLU A 99 18.99 -19.28 -2.57
C GLU A 99 18.21 -20.60 -2.58
N ARG A 100 16.91 -20.57 -2.86
CA ARG A 100 16.10 -21.78 -3.00
C ARG A 100 16.46 -22.53 -4.28
N TYR A 101 16.68 -21.80 -5.38
CA TYR A 101 17.07 -22.37 -6.67
C TYR A 101 18.39 -23.14 -6.60
N ASP A 102 19.29 -22.76 -5.70
CA ASP A 102 20.55 -23.50 -5.48
C ASP A 102 20.34 -24.89 -4.85
N SER A 103 19.18 -25.14 -4.22
CA SER A 103 18.88 -26.39 -3.49
C SER A 103 17.72 -27.20 -4.09
N ILE A 104 16.84 -26.57 -4.86
CA ILE A 104 15.66 -27.17 -5.48
C ILE A 104 15.42 -26.56 -6.87
N ASN A 105 14.60 -27.20 -7.70
CA ASN A 105 14.17 -26.64 -8.97
C ASN A 105 12.78 -26.02 -8.86
N PHE A 106 12.40 -25.23 -9.87
CA PHE A 106 11.07 -24.65 -10.02
C PHE A 106 10.53 -24.91 -11.42
N LEU A 107 9.22 -25.03 -11.54
CA LEU A 107 8.52 -24.89 -12.83
C LEU A 107 8.52 -23.43 -13.30
N HIS A 108 8.03 -23.17 -14.51
CA HIS A 108 7.79 -21.81 -14.95
C HIS A 108 6.90 -21.04 -13.97
N SER A 109 7.27 -19.77 -13.75
CA SER A 109 6.50 -18.90 -12.87
C SER A 109 5.18 -18.55 -13.55
N TYR A 110 4.08 -18.83 -12.85
CA TYR A 110 2.72 -18.60 -13.36
C TYR A 110 2.13 -17.28 -12.84
N TRP A 111 2.77 -16.65 -11.85
CA TRP A 111 2.34 -15.35 -11.32
C TRP A 111 3.53 -14.48 -10.97
N ILE A 112 3.48 -13.20 -11.37
CA ILE A 112 4.49 -12.19 -11.05
C ILE A 112 3.77 -11.04 -10.36
N THR A 113 4.29 -10.60 -9.22
CA THR A 113 3.73 -9.51 -8.43
C THR A 113 4.84 -8.79 -7.68
N HIS A 114 4.50 -8.01 -6.66
CA HIS A 114 5.43 -7.24 -5.86
C HIS A 114 5.27 -7.53 -4.38
N TYR A 115 6.38 -7.43 -3.64
CA TYR A 115 6.36 -7.36 -2.18
C TYR A 115 6.12 -5.91 -1.78
N THR A 116 5.09 -5.66 -0.98
CA THR A 116 4.63 -4.31 -0.60
C THR A 116 4.15 -4.30 0.84
N PHE A 117 3.44 -3.26 1.25
CA PHE A 117 2.87 -3.11 2.57
C PHE A 117 1.41 -2.70 2.53
N ALA A 118 0.64 -3.08 3.53
CA ALA A 118 -0.71 -2.61 3.78
C ALA A 118 -0.76 -1.92 5.15
N THR A 119 -1.50 -0.84 5.28
CA THR A 119 -1.63 -0.10 6.54
C THR A 119 -3.04 -0.19 7.09
N THR A 120 -3.21 0.16 8.36
CA THR A 120 -4.53 0.48 8.93
C THR A 120 -5.28 1.44 8.01
N LYS A 121 -6.62 1.34 8.01
CA LYS A 121 -7.48 2.18 7.19
C LYS A 121 -7.08 3.66 7.31
N SER A 122 -7.01 4.33 6.17
CA SER A 122 -6.58 5.72 6.13
C SER A 122 -7.52 6.60 6.94
N THR A 123 -6.95 7.50 7.72
CA THR A 123 -7.69 8.46 8.54
C THR A 123 -7.84 9.77 7.80
N TYR A 124 -8.96 10.45 7.99
CA TYR A 124 -9.16 11.77 7.43
C TYR A 124 -8.16 12.76 8.05
N ASP A 125 -7.61 13.63 7.22
CA ASP A 125 -6.87 14.77 7.73
C ASP A 125 -7.84 15.75 8.40
N THR A 126 -7.69 15.91 9.72
CA THR A 126 -8.50 16.78 10.57
C THR A 126 -7.96 18.20 10.66
N ASN A 127 -6.98 18.58 9.84
CA ASN A 127 -6.39 19.91 9.88
C ASN A 127 -7.46 21.00 9.70
N LEU A 128 -7.71 21.76 10.77
CA LEU A 128 -8.71 22.83 10.79
C LEU A 128 -8.30 24.03 9.93
N PHE A 129 -7.00 24.17 9.61
CA PHE A 129 -6.48 25.27 8.79
C PHE A 129 -6.64 25.05 7.27
N LYS A 130 -7.43 24.05 6.86
CA LYS A 130 -7.72 23.79 5.43
C LYS A 130 -8.32 24.99 4.69
N PHE A 131 -8.99 25.90 5.40
CA PHE A 131 -9.51 27.12 4.80
C PHE A 131 -8.42 28.09 4.31
N LEU A 132 -7.16 27.96 4.76
CA LEU A 132 -6.05 28.79 4.24
C LEU A 132 -5.40 28.21 2.97
N GLN A 133 -5.63 26.93 2.67
CA GLN A 133 -5.01 26.24 1.53
C GLN A 133 -5.50 26.62 0.12
N PRO A 134 -6.70 27.21 -0.11
CA PRO A 134 -7.16 27.56 -1.46
C PRO A 134 -6.26 28.58 -2.19
N PHE A 135 -5.45 29.32 -1.44
CA PHE A 135 -4.44 30.24 -1.95
C PHE A 135 -3.07 29.87 -1.40
N GLN A 136 -2.03 30.01 -2.24
CA GLN A 136 -0.65 29.90 -1.79
C GLN A 136 -0.30 31.05 -0.84
N MET A 137 0.71 30.86 0.02
CA MET A 137 1.11 31.85 1.03
C MET A 137 1.50 33.20 0.42
N GLU A 138 2.07 33.17 -0.79
CA GLU A 138 2.43 34.34 -1.58
C GLU A 138 1.22 35.24 -1.88
N ILE A 139 0.08 34.64 -2.20
CA ILE A 139 -1.17 35.36 -2.48
C ILE A 139 -1.72 35.97 -1.19
N TRP A 140 -1.66 35.24 -0.08
CA TRP A 140 -2.03 35.79 1.24
C TRP A 140 -1.18 37.00 1.60
N TYR A 141 0.13 36.95 1.37
CA TYR A 141 1.01 38.10 1.55
C TYR A 141 0.63 39.26 0.62
N CYS A 142 0.30 38.99 -0.65
CA CYS A 142 -0.18 40.01 -1.58
C CYS A 142 -1.47 40.70 -1.09
N LEU A 143 -2.42 39.95 -0.51
CA LEU A 143 -3.65 40.51 0.07
C LEU A 143 -3.36 41.40 1.29
N ILE A 144 -2.43 40.98 2.14
CA ILE A 144 -1.99 41.80 3.30
C ILE A 144 -1.32 43.08 2.81
N ILE A 145 -0.41 42.99 1.83
CA ILE A 145 0.28 44.14 1.24
C ILE A 145 -0.73 45.07 0.56
N LEU A 146 -1.73 44.54 -0.14
CA LEU A 146 -2.82 45.31 -0.73
C LEU A 146 -3.58 46.12 0.34
N LEU A 147 -3.96 45.49 1.46
CA LEU A 147 -4.64 46.19 2.57
C LEU A 147 -3.74 47.24 3.24
N LEU A 148 -2.44 46.96 3.39
CA LEU A 148 -1.49 47.95 3.90
C LEU A 148 -1.33 49.13 2.93
N SER A 149 -1.27 48.86 1.62
CA SER A 149 -1.17 49.90 0.61
C SER A 149 -2.40 50.81 0.60
N THR A 150 -3.60 50.26 0.80
CA THR A 150 -4.83 51.07 0.83
C THR A 150 -4.90 51.95 2.07
N TRP A 151 -4.36 51.48 3.19
CA TRP A 151 -4.17 52.29 4.38
C TRP A 151 -3.18 53.43 4.16
N ILE A 152 -2.01 53.15 3.57
CA ILE A 152 -1.00 54.17 3.25
C ILE A 152 -1.59 55.24 2.32
N ILE A 153 -2.28 54.81 1.26
CA ILE A 153 -2.94 55.70 0.30
C ILE A 153 -3.97 56.59 1.01
N ASP A 154 -4.76 56.03 1.93
CA ASP A 154 -5.74 56.80 2.73
C ASP A 154 -5.06 57.88 3.59
N GLN A 155 -3.89 57.59 4.18
CA GLN A 155 -3.12 58.58 4.93
C GLN A 155 -2.58 59.70 4.04
N ILE A 156 -2.10 59.36 2.84
CA ILE A 156 -1.62 60.34 1.86
C ILE A 156 -2.78 61.25 1.41
N PHE A 157 -3.95 60.69 1.10
CA PHE A 157 -5.13 61.47 0.72
C PHE A 157 -5.63 62.38 1.85
N LYS A 158 -5.55 61.94 3.10
CA LYS A 158 -5.85 62.77 4.28
C LYS A 158 -4.89 63.94 4.42
N TYR A 159 -3.59 63.70 4.22
CA TYR A 159 -2.56 64.72 4.35
C TYR A 159 -2.60 65.76 3.23
N PHE A 160 -2.66 65.33 1.97
CA PHE A 160 -2.57 66.25 0.82
C PHE A 160 -3.91 66.86 0.39
N ILE A 161 -4.98 66.05 0.39
CA ILE A 161 -6.27 66.42 -0.20
C ILE A 161 -7.32 66.72 0.89
N ARG A 162 -6.97 66.57 2.18
CA ARG A 162 -7.88 66.74 3.33
C ARG A 162 -9.17 65.91 3.18
N SER A 163 -9.07 64.74 2.54
CA SER A 163 -10.18 63.81 2.35
C SER A 163 -10.46 63.03 3.63
N ASN A 164 -11.73 62.91 4.04
CA ASN A 164 -12.19 62.06 5.14
C ASN A 164 -12.68 60.67 4.65
N SER A 165 -11.98 60.10 3.67
CA SER A 165 -12.19 58.72 3.21
C SER A 165 -11.64 57.72 4.24
N ASN A 166 -12.18 56.51 4.23
CA ASN A 166 -11.65 55.38 4.98
C ASN A 166 -11.49 54.19 4.01
N LEU A 167 -10.53 54.32 3.08
CA LEU A 167 -10.36 53.36 1.99
C LEU A 167 -10.12 51.93 2.49
N ILE A 168 -9.38 51.76 3.59
CA ILE A 168 -9.14 50.43 4.19
C ILE A 168 -10.44 49.73 4.62
N ILE A 169 -11.37 50.46 5.24
CA ILE A 169 -12.66 49.89 5.68
C ILE A 169 -13.51 49.55 4.46
N ILE A 170 -13.49 50.40 3.43
CA ILE A 170 -14.17 50.14 2.17
C ILE A 170 -13.64 48.85 1.53
N THR A 171 -12.30 48.70 1.41
CA THR A 171 -11.69 47.50 0.84
C THR A 171 -11.97 46.25 1.64
N LEU A 172 -11.93 46.33 2.97
CA LEU A 172 -12.22 45.20 3.85
C LEU A 172 -13.69 44.77 3.77
N MET A 173 -14.63 45.72 3.73
CA MET A 173 -16.04 45.43 3.53
C MET A 173 -16.30 44.76 2.18
N LEU A 174 -15.68 45.26 1.11
CA LEU A 174 -15.82 44.70 -0.24
C LEU A 174 -15.21 43.29 -0.37
N LEU A 175 -14.09 43.00 0.31
CA LEU A 175 -13.52 41.65 0.38
C LEU A 175 -14.42 40.67 1.14
N ILE A 176 -15.11 41.13 2.19
CA ILE A 176 -16.11 40.35 2.93
C ILE A 176 -17.46 40.31 2.16
N GLN A 177 -17.52 40.85 0.94
CA GLN A 177 -18.72 40.98 0.10
C GLN A 177 -19.88 41.71 0.78
N ARG A 178 -19.58 42.64 1.69
CA ARG A 178 -20.56 43.51 2.34
C ARG A 178 -20.58 44.89 1.67
N PRO A 179 -21.76 45.45 1.36
CA PRO A 179 -21.86 46.77 0.77
C PRO A 179 -21.46 47.85 1.78
N TYR A 180 -20.58 48.76 1.36
CA TYR A 180 -20.23 49.94 2.17
C TYR A 180 -21.35 50.99 2.10
N ARG A 181 -22.03 51.25 3.22
CA ARG A 181 -23.17 52.16 3.29
C ARG A 181 -22.78 53.47 3.98
N LYS A 182 -22.48 54.51 3.19
CA LYS A 182 -22.33 55.90 3.66
C LYS A 182 -23.14 56.81 2.74
N ARG A 183 -23.89 57.75 3.33
CA ARG A 183 -24.84 58.63 2.60
C ARG A 183 -24.14 59.58 1.63
N ASN A 184 -23.00 60.14 2.04
CA ASN A 184 -22.21 61.06 1.23
C ASN A 184 -20.83 60.44 0.97
N LEU A 185 -20.60 60.06 -0.29
CA LEU A 185 -19.35 59.50 -0.79
C LEU A 185 -18.70 60.48 -1.77
N ASN A 186 -17.38 60.66 -1.65
CA ASN A 186 -16.59 61.44 -2.59
C ASN A 186 -16.55 60.73 -3.96
N SER A 187 -16.33 61.49 -5.05
CA SER A 187 -16.21 60.90 -6.39
C SER A 187 -15.05 59.89 -6.48
N SER A 188 -13.96 60.11 -5.75
CA SER A 188 -12.83 59.17 -5.62
C SER A 188 -13.24 57.85 -4.97
N ASP A 189 -14.01 57.90 -3.88
CA ASP A 189 -14.48 56.71 -3.15
C ASP A 189 -15.42 55.88 -4.02
N LYS A 190 -16.27 56.53 -4.84
CA LYS A 190 -17.16 55.86 -5.79
C LYS A 190 -16.39 55.10 -6.87
N LEU A 191 -15.37 55.73 -7.45
CA LEU A 191 -14.50 55.09 -8.45
C LEU A 191 -13.77 53.90 -7.82
N TRP A 192 -13.24 54.07 -6.61
CA TRP A 192 -12.57 53.00 -5.88
C TRP A 192 -13.51 51.82 -5.60
N ILE A 193 -14.72 52.08 -5.09
CA ILE A 193 -15.73 51.05 -4.85
C ILE A 193 -16.06 50.30 -6.15
N PHE A 194 -16.22 51.02 -7.26
CA PHE A 194 -16.52 50.39 -8.56
C PHE A 194 -15.41 49.43 -9.00
N ILE A 195 -14.17 49.90 -9.08
CA ILE A 195 -13.03 49.06 -9.50
C ILE A 195 -12.83 47.89 -8.54
N PHE A 196 -12.79 48.18 -7.24
CA PHE A 196 -12.47 47.17 -6.24
C PHE A 196 -13.60 46.15 -6.06
N SER A 197 -14.86 46.48 -6.35
CA SER A 197 -15.96 45.51 -6.33
C SER A 197 -15.83 44.43 -7.40
N ILE A 198 -15.33 44.77 -8.59
CA ILE A 198 -15.05 43.79 -9.65
C ILE A 198 -13.90 42.88 -9.21
N ILE A 199 -12.83 43.47 -8.66
CA ILE A 199 -11.66 42.71 -8.18
C ILE A 199 -12.04 41.78 -7.03
N SER A 200 -12.79 42.28 -6.03
CA SER A 200 -13.19 41.49 -4.87
C SER A 200 -14.14 40.36 -5.25
N LEU A 201 -15.02 40.56 -6.23
CA LEU A 201 -15.86 39.51 -6.80
C LEU A 201 -15.01 38.36 -7.38
N ILE A 202 -14.00 38.68 -8.19
CA ILE A 202 -13.12 37.68 -8.80
C ILE A 202 -12.36 36.89 -7.72
N ILE A 203 -11.74 37.59 -6.76
CA ILE A 203 -10.95 36.95 -5.69
C ILE A 203 -11.83 36.00 -4.86
N VAL A 204 -13.01 36.46 -4.43
CA VAL A 204 -13.86 35.65 -3.57
C VAL A 204 -14.48 34.47 -4.33
N ASN A 205 -14.85 34.63 -5.60
CA ASN A 205 -15.35 33.53 -6.41
C ASN A 205 -14.28 32.46 -6.67
N HIS A 206 -13.04 32.88 -6.93
CA HIS A 206 -11.93 31.95 -7.10
C HIS A 206 -11.62 31.21 -5.78
N TYR A 207 -11.58 31.93 -4.66
CA TYR A 207 -11.40 31.33 -3.33
C TYR A 207 -12.51 30.33 -2.99
N SER A 208 -13.78 30.71 -3.17
CA SER A 208 -14.93 29.87 -2.83
C SER A 208 -15.04 28.65 -3.74
N GLY A 209 -14.73 28.81 -5.04
CA GLY A 209 -14.67 27.69 -5.99
C GLY A 209 -13.60 26.67 -5.62
N ASN A 210 -12.38 27.14 -5.33
CA ASN A 210 -11.29 26.25 -4.93
C ASN A 210 -11.56 25.58 -3.57
N LEU A 211 -12.03 26.34 -2.58
CA LEU A 211 -12.39 25.78 -1.27
C LEU A 211 -13.51 24.75 -1.41
N GLY A 212 -14.53 25.04 -2.23
CA GLY A 212 -15.61 24.11 -2.54
C GLY A 212 -15.06 22.81 -3.15
N SER A 213 -14.21 22.91 -4.17
CA SER A 213 -13.56 21.74 -4.78
C SER A 213 -12.74 20.94 -3.76
N MET A 214 -11.93 21.60 -2.93
CA MET A 214 -11.11 20.92 -1.92
C MET A 214 -11.96 20.22 -0.86
N LEU A 215 -13.08 20.81 -0.43
CA LEU A 215 -13.96 20.19 0.57
C LEU A 215 -14.74 18.99 0.02
N THR A 216 -14.92 18.89 -1.30
CA THR A 216 -15.56 17.72 -1.91
C THR A 216 -14.67 16.48 -1.90
N ILE A 217 -13.34 16.65 -2.02
CA ILE A 217 -12.37 15.57 -1.96
C ILE A 217 -11.86 15.46 -0.52
N ARG A 218 -12.13 14.34 0.15
CA ARG A 218 -11.62 14.12 1.50
C ARG A 218 -10.16 13.67 1.42
N ASP A 219 -9.22 14.54 1.82
CA ASP A 219 -7.83 14.13 1.97
C ASP A 219 -7.71 13.06 3.05
N MET A 220 -7.13 11.93 2.66
CA MET A 220 -6.86 10.79 3.52
C MET A 220 -5.35 10.73 3.78
N ILE A 221 -4.93 10.46 5.03
CA ILE A 221 -3.51 10.29 5.40
C ILE A 221 -3.03 8.90 4.97
N GLU A 222 -2.86 8.77 3.66
CA GLU A 222 -2.39 7.58 2.97
C GLU A 222 -0.87 7.54 2.91
N ILE A 223 -0.32 6.33 2.92
CA ILE A 223 1.13 6.11 2.83
C ILE A 223 1.38 5.39 1.51
N ASN A 224 1.89 6.15 0.54
CA ASN A 224 1.99 5.75 -0.86
C ASN A 224 3.43 5.57 -1.33
N SER A 225 4.39 5.57 -0.40
CA SER A 225 5.79 5.27 -0.69
C SER A 225 6.43 4.59 0.51
N ILE A 226 7.43 3.74 0.23
CA ILE A 226 8.29 3.14 1.25
C ILE A 226 9.05 4.23 2.02
N ASP A 227 9.36 5.36 1.41
CA ASP A 227 10.03 6.48 2.09
C ASP A 227 9.13 7.11 3.14
N GLN A 228 7.86 7.34 2.79
CA GLN A 228 6.85 7.82 3.74
C GLN A 228 6.64 6.83 4.87
N LEU A 229 6.60 5.52 4.56
CA LEU A 229 6.53 4.48 5.58
C LEU A 229 7.74 4.52 6.52
N ALA A 230 8.95 4.65 5.97
CA ALA A 230 10.18 4.71 6.73
C ALA A 230 10.23 5.91 7.68
N ASP A 231 9.76 7.08 7.24
CA ASP A 231 9.69 8.29 8.07
C ASP A 231 8.64 8.18 9.17
N GLU A 232 7.47 7.60 8.88
CA GLU A 232 6.43 7.34 9.87
C GLU A 232 6.84 6.27 10.91
N CYS A 233 7.63 5.28 10.48
CA CYS A 233 8.26 4.30 11.37
C CYS A 233 9.31 4.96 12.28
N GLN A 234 10.15 5.85 11.74
CA GLN A 234 11.13 6.61 12.53
C GLN A 234 10.44 7.48 13.61
N GLN A 235 9.31 8.09 13.25
CA GLN A 235 8.49 8.89 14.18
C GLN A 235 7.69 8.03 15.18
N ARG A 236 7.82 6.70 15.14
CA ARG A 236 7.09 5.72 15.98
C ARG A 236 5.56 5.83 15.90
N LYS A 237 5.06 6.42 14.81
CA LYS A 237 3.62 6.48 14.51
C LYS A 237 3.10 5.17 13.95
N ILE A 238 3.95 4.46 13.21
CA ILE A 238 3.66 3.17 12.58
C ILE A 238 4.62 2.08 13.04
N ILE A 239 4.06 0.91 13.34
CA ILE A 239 4.83 -0.31 13.61
C ILE A 239 4.72 -1.24 12.39
N PRO A 240 5.84 -1.56 11.71
CA PRO A 240 5.85 -2.53 10.62
C PRO A 240 5.85 -3.97 11.17
N LEU A 241 4.98 -4.80 10.59
CA LEU A 241 4.76 -6.21 10.88
C LEU A 241 5.21 -7.05 9.68
N VAL A 242 6.02 -8.08 9.93
CA VAL A 242 6.46 -9.02 8.89
C VAL A 242 6.32 -10.46 9.38
N LEU A 243 5.94 -11.36 8.47
CA LEU A 243 5.86 -12.78 8.78
C LEU A 243 7.22 -13.34 9.24
N LYS A 244 7.25 -13.99 10.40
CA LYS A 244 8.40 -14.71 10.91
C LYS A 244 8.81 -15.80 9.92
N ASN A 245 10.11 -16.00 9.78
CA ASN A 245 10.67 -17.00 8.88
C ASN A 245 10.17 -16.88 7.40
N SER A 246 9.99 -15.66 6.91
CA SER A 246 9.62 -15.37 5.52
C SER A 246 10.80 -14.81 4.71
N ILE A 247 10.66 -14.81 3.38
CA ILE A 247 11.61 -14.14 2.48
C ILE A 247 11.64 -12.63 2.77
N GLY A 248 10.49 -12.01 3.07
CA GLY A 248 10.44 -10.60 3.45
C GLY A 248 11.24 -10.28 4.72
N MET A 249 11.16 -11.12 5.74
CA MET A 249 11.98 -10.95 6.96
C MET A 249 13.46 -11.04 6.63
N LYS A 250 13.85 -12.04 5.85
CA LYS A 250 15.24 -12.24 5.45
C LYS A 250 15.76 -11.08 4.60
N PHE A 251 14.96 -10.62 3.64
CA PHE A 251 15.27 -9.44 2.83
C PHE A 251 15.55 -8.24 3.72
N LEU A 252 14.66 -7.93 4.67
CA LEU A 252 14.84 -6.81 5.58
C LEU A 252 16.04 -6.96 6.52
N GLN A 253 16.43 -8.18 6.88
CA GLN A 253 17.60 -8.43 7.71
C GLN A 253 18.92 -8.27 6.93
N GLN A 254 18.93 -8.67 5.66
CA GLN A 254 20.10 -8.64 4.78
C GLN A 254 20.38 -7.28 4.13
N ILE A 255 19.57 -6.25 4.43
CA ILE A 255 19.77 -4.91 3.89
C ILE A 255 21.15 -4.37 4.29
N SER A 256 21.87 -3.86 3.29
CA SER A 256 23.15 -3.16 3.48
C SER A 256 22.97 -1.91 4.34
N HIS A 257 23.98 -1.60 5.17
CA HIS A 257 23.97 -0.39 6.01
C HIS A 257 23.88 0.92 5.20
N THR A 258 24.06 0.88 3.88
CA THR A 258 23.97 2.02 2.97
C THR A 258 22.55 2.56 2.81
N ASP A 259 21.51 1.71 2.95
CA ASP A 259 20.13 2.12 2.70
C ASP A 259 19.50 2.68 3.97
N ASN A 260 19.66 4.00 4.19
CA ASN A 260 19.20 4.66 5.41
C ASN A 260 17.68 4.51 5.63
N HIS A 261 16.87 4.54 4.56
CA HIS A 261 15.41 4.46 4.65
C HIS A 261 14.92 3.09 5.15
N LEU A 262 15.38 2.00 4.56
CA LEU A 262 14.95 0.66 4.96
C LEU A 262 15.48 0.26 6.34
N ASN A 263 16.62 0.80 6.75
CA ASN A 263 17.13 0.63 8.11
C ASN A 263 16.19 1.22 9.18
N LYS A 264 15.49 2.33 8.89
CA LYS A 264 14.46 2.89 9.79
C LYS A 264 13.31 1.89 10.02
N ILE A 265 12.86 1.23 8.95
CA ILE A 265 11.82 0.20 9.01
C ILE A 265 12.32 -1.00 9.84
N ARG A 266 13.53 -1.50 9.52
CA ARG A 266 14.16 -2.63 10.22
C ARG A 266 14.24 -2.44 11.73
N ASN A 267 14.61 -1.25 12.18
CA ASN A 267 14.78 -0.96 13.62
C ASN A 267 13.47 -0.96 14.42
N SER A 268 12.33 -0.77 13.75
CA SER A 268 11.00 -0.75 14.38
C SER A 268 10.18 -2.02 14.12
N LEU A 269 10.79 -3.02 13.47
CA LEU A 269 10.12 -4.20 12.95
C LEU A 269 9.64 -5.16 14.05
N GLN A 270 8.42 -5.66 13.90
CA GLN A 270 7.86 -6.72 14.74
C GLN A 270 7.48 -7.93 13.88
N SER A 271 7.76 -9.14 14.38
CA SER A 271 7.45 -10.38 13.69
C SER A 271 6.07 -10.92 14.06
N ILE A 272 5.33 -11.46 13.09
CA ILE A 272 4.06 -12.18 13.28
C ILE A 272 4.20 -13.66 12.89
N ASN A 273 3.36 -14.54 13.44
CA ASN A 273 3.44 -15.97 13.12
C ASN A 273 2.59 -16.36 11.91
N ASN A 274 1.49 -15.66 11.65
CA ASN A 274 0.58 -15.94 10.54
C ASN A 274 0.09 -14.64 9.88
N TYR A 275 -0.10 -14.65 8.55
CA TYR A 275 -0.68 -13.52 7.84
C TYR A 275 -2.10 -13.18 8.33
N LYS A 276 -2.90 -14.19 8.70
CA LYS A 276 -4.24 -13.97 9.25
C LYS A 276 -4.19 -13.13 10.54
N GLU A 277 -3.27 -13.47 11.45
CA GLU A 277 -3.03 -12.71 12.68
C GLU A 277 -2.62 -11.27 12.36
N GLY A 278 -1.71 -11.06 11.40
CA GLY A 278 -1.32 -9.72 10.95
C GLY A 278 -2.49 -8.90 10.38
N MET A 279 -3.36 -9.51 9.59
CA MET A 279 -4.56 -8.86 9.03
C MET A 279 -5.58 -8.53 10.12
N ASP A 280 -5.80 -9.43 11.07
CA ASP A 280 -6.69 -9.22 12.21
C ASP A 280 -6.14 -8.08 13.09
N LEU A 281 -4.82 -8.01 13.31
CA LEU A 281 -4.17 -6.92 14.05
C LEU A 281 -4.36 -5.56 13.38
N ILE A 282 -4.18 -5.45 12.06
CA ILE A 282 -4.37 -4.17 11.36
C ILE A 282 -5.81 -3.67 11.47
N THR A 283 -6.78 -4.58 11.49
CA THR A 283 -8.20 -4.23 11.38
C THR A 283 -8.85 -3.97 12.74
N THR A 284 -8.44 -4.71 13.77
CA THR A 284 -8.97 -4.57 15.13
C THR A 284 -8.31 -3.47 15.94
N ASN A 285 -7.09 -3.06 15.58
CA ASN A 285 -6.33 -2.12 16.39
C ASN A 285 -6.84 -0.68 16.21
N ASN A 286 -7.83 -0.31 17.02
CA ASN A 286 -8.33 1.07 17.19
C ASN A 286 -7.43 1.96 18.08
N LYS A 287 -6.26 1.46 18.51
CA LYS A 287 -5.36 2.20 19.40
C LYS A 287 -4.48 3.17 18.61
N GLN A 288 -3.98 4.21 19.30
CA GLN A 288 -3.16 5.33 18.80
C GLN A 288 -1.99 5.00 17.85
N LYS A 289 -1.56 3.74 17.72
CA LYS A 289 -0.44 3.34 16.86
C LYS A 289 -0.97 2.59 15.64
N ARG A 290 -0.71 3.16 14.46
CA ARG A 290 -1.01 2.54 13.18
C ARG A 290 -0.07 1.35 12.96
N LEU A 291 -0.56 0.31 12.31
CA LEU A 291 0.22 -0.87 11.96
C LEU A 291 0.39 -0.95 10.44
N ALA A 292 1.52 -1.46 9.99
CA ALA A 292 1.78 -1.75 8.59
C ALA A 292 2.17 -3.22 8.43
N LEU A 293 1.43 -4.02 7.67
CA LEU A 293 1.78 -5.40 7.35
C LEU A 293 2.51 -5.44 6.02
N ILE A 294 3.74 -5.91 6.05
CA ILE A 294 4.58 -6.07 4.87
C ILE A 294 4.44 -7.51 4.37
N GLY A 295 4.14 -7.69 3.08
CA GLY A 295 3.80 -8.97 2.49
C GLY A 295 3.63 -8.92 0.98
N ASP A 296 3.28 -10.08 0.41
CA ASP A 296 2.97 -10.20 -1.01
C ASP A 296 1.71 -9.42 -1.37
N ARG A 297 1.78 -8.60 -2.43
CA ARG A 297 0.69 -7.72 -2.83
C ARG A 297 -0.63 -8.46 -3.06
N GLU A 298 -0.62 -9.59 -3.76
CA GLU A 298 -1.86 -10.37 -4.01
C GLU A 298 -2.54 -10.85 -2.74
N ARG A 299 -1.75 -11.27 -1.75
CA ARG A 299 -2.28 -11.72 -0.46
C ARG A 299 -2.85 -10.53 0.33
N LEU A 300 -2.19 -9.37 0.26
CA LEU A 300 -2.68 -8.15 0.87
C LEU A 300 -3.93 -7.58 0.15
N LEU A 301 -3.99 -7.69 -1.18
CA LEU A 301 -5.15 -7.27 -1.97
C LEU A 301 -6.37 -8.13 -1.63
N PHE A 302 -6.21 -9.44 -1.55
CA PHE A 302 -7.27 -10.34 -1.12
C PHE A 302 -7.73 -10.03 0.31
N GLY A 303 -6.80 -9.71 1.20
CA GLY A 303 -7.13 -9.30 2.56
C GLY A 303 -7.84 -7.94 2.62
N GLN A 304 -7.47 -6.97 1.79
CA GLN A 304 -8.13 -5.67 1.69
C GLN A 304 -9.61 -5.83 1.33
N LEU A 305 -9.93 -6.66 0.34
CA LEU A 305 -11.31 -6.94 -0.08
C LEU A 305 -12.15 -7.57 1.03
N ARG A 306 -11.51 -8.34 1.93
CA ARG A 306 -12.20 -9.05 3.01
C ARG A 306 -12.31 -8.25 4.30
N PHE A 307 -11.26 -7.51 4.67
CA PHE A 307 -11.11 -6.88 5.98
C PHE A 307 -11.11 -5.35 5.94
N GLY A 308 -10.93 -4.73 4.77
CA GLY A 308 -11.13 -3.27 4.58
C GLY A 308 -9.99 -2.37 5.06
N TYR A 309 -8.75 -2.84 5.08
CA TYR A 309 -7.56 -2.01 5.34
C TYR A 309 -7.08 -1.24 4.10
N TYR A 310 -6.09 -0.36 4.27
CA TYR A 310 -5.53 0.40 3.15
C TYR A 310 -4.35 -0.34 2.51
N LEU A 311 -4.39 -0.50 1.19
CA LEU A 311 -3.28 -0.98 0.38
C LEU A 311 -2.94 0.13 -0.62
N PRO A 312 -1.67 0.57 -0.70
CA PRO A 312 -1.29 1.62 -1.62
C PRO A 312 -1.43 1.14 -3.08
N PRO A 313 -1.61 2.08 -4.03
CA PRO A 313 -1.68 1.77 -5.45
C PRO A 313 -0.39 1.11 -5.94
N GLU A 314 -0.50 0.37 -7.04
CA GLU A 314 0.63 -0.32 -7.66
C GLU A 314 1.54 0.72 -8.36
N GLN A 315 2.65 1.07 -7.71
CA GLN A 315 3.62 2.08 -8.15
C GLN A 315 5.03 1.63 -7.75
N GLU A 316 6.06 2.00 -8.52
CA GLU A 316 7.45 1.59 -8.20
C GLU A 316 7.90 1.98 -6.78
N GLN A 317 7.40 3.13 -6.27
CA GLN A 317 7.72 3.64 -4.94
C GLN A 317 7.12 2.82 -3.79
N THR A 318 6.18 1.91 -4.08
CA THR A 318 5.49 1.07 -3.08
C THR A 318 6.05 -0.36 -3.02
N PHE A 319 7.02 -0.71 -3.87
CA PHE A 319 7.56 -2.06 -3.97
C PHE A 319 8.91 -2.20 -3.31
N PHE A 320 9.06 -3.23 -2.47
CA PHE A 320 10.37 -3.61 -1.94
C PHE A 320 11.18 -4.38 -2.98
N PHE A 321 10.54 -5.32 -3.68
CA PHE A 321 11.11 -6.12 -4.76
C PHE A 321 9.99 -6.86 -5.52
N SER A 322 10.30 -7.34 -6.73
CA SER A 322 9.38 -8.18 -7.52
C SER A 322 9.42 -9.63 -7.03
N SER A 323 8.25 -10.24 -6.92
CA SER A 323 8.06 -11.60 -6.45
C SER A 323 7.47 -12.51 -7.53
N TYR A 324 8.14 -13.63 -7.77
CA TYR A 324 7.77 -14.63 -8.77
C TYR A 324 7.23 -15.87 -8.05
N PHE A 325 6.00 -16.27 -8.34
CA PHE A 325 5.39 -17.46 -7.77
C PHE A 325 5.46 -18.63 -8.75
N SER A 326 5.93 -19.76 -8.25
CA SER A 326 6.09 -20.99 -9.01
C SER A 326 5.86 -22.21 -8.11
N MET A 327 5.64 -23.37 -8.73
CA MET A 327 5.66 -24.65 -8.02
C MET A 327 7.10 -25.10 -7.81
N ALA A 328 7.44 -25.38 -6.56
CA ALA A 328 8.74 -25.91 -6.19
C ALA A 328 8.80 -27.41 -6.52
N ILE A 329 9.92 -27.89 -7.05
CA ILE A 329 10.10 -29.30 -7.43
C ILE A 329 11.48 -29.79 -6.98
N ARG A 330 11.61 -31.11 -6.79
CA ARG A 330 12.91 -31.73 -6.49
C ARG A 330 13.93 -31.47 -7.61
N LEU A 331 15.22 -31.40 -7.27
CA LEU A 331 16.31 -31.17 -8.24
C LEU A 331 16.25 -32.15 -9.43
N LYS A 332 16.05 -33.45 -9.16
CA LYS A 332 15.95 -34.51 -10.17
C LYS A 332 14.48 -34.84 -10.49
N PHE A 333 13.71 -33.86 -10.96
CA PHE A 333 12.33 -34.08 -11.40
C PHE A 333 12.30 -34.44 -12.90
N GLU A 334 11.92 -35.67 -13.20
CA GLU A 334 11.98 -36.25 -14.57
C GLU A 334 11.06 -35.54 -15.56
N TYR A 335 9.91 -35.01 -15.08
CA TYR A 335 8.84 -34.48 -15.92
C TYR A 335 8.82 -32.95 -16.01
N ARG A 336 9.92 -32.28 -15.60
CA ARG A 336 9.98 -30.81 -15.53
C ARG A 336 9.60 -30.16 -16.85
N LYS A 337 10.25 -30.58 -17.95
CA LYS A 337 10.02 -30.01 -19.29
C LYS A 337 8.60 -30.19 -19.77
N GLN A 338 7.96 -31.30 -19.42
CA GLN A 338 6.60 -31.59 -19.84
C GLN A 338 5.62 -30.73 -19.04
N PHE A 339 5.80 -30.63 -17.72
CA PHE A 339 4.96 -29.83 -16.85
C PHE A 339 5.08 -28.33 -17.15
N ASP A 340 6.24 -27.88 -17.66
CA ASP A 340 6.49 -26.51 -18.10
C ASP A 340 5.75 -26.12 -19.40
N ILE A 341 5.21 -27.08 -20.16
CA ILE A 341 4.48 -26.83 -21.42
C ILE A 341 2.98 -26.57 -21.19
N VAL A 342 2.44 -27.09 -20.09
CA VAL A 342 1.02 -27.03 -19.72
C VAL A 342 0.77 -25.78 -18.89
#